data_AF-A0A7S2LHL3-F1
#
_entry.id   AF-A0A7S2LHL3-F1
#
_cell.length_a   1.000
_cell.length_b   1.000
_cell.length_c   1.000
_cell.angle_alpha   90.00
_cell.angle_beta   90.00
_cell.angle_gamma   90.00
#
_symmetry.space_group_name_H-M   'P 1'
#
loop_
_entity.id
_entity.type
_entity.pdbx_description
1 polymer ?
#
loop_
_entity_poly.entity_id
_entity_poly.type
_entity_poly.pdbx_seq_one_letter_code
_entity_poly.pdbx_strand_id
1 'polypeptide(L)'
;SLMEGQEVEFYVVNEQGGGGRGSKKGSGGGKSLSARKIKLLPEGTVKFEHELAQGVTGYVLECPVEAPSADSFFGGPSKKSGGGGSCNTAAAAVVMGKICLDTPIIDTDGNEVTEVVLHPDMYPCGTFTLSRTSGEVGIWIRPGDTLLFDVIQIIADGTYRAMPTKHSQCLSLRSEELTTDDMSSNKALIRLVKPSLCGRTEGVIRSIRDNYGFIHSAERNVDVYFPLFEVMPNEIHSDLINNNPDVYNGTDPVQNKSGRIHVEVGMEVSFDLSLQILTNAGGGGRGGGGGRSRQNNFGAAQEKEGLRGRRVQILPKGSVQEKFLIASQVKATVTKVDPKQPFIGMMELEEPLTIQSANLRHPLVKKLLDAISAGNYGDEITFHDVLGEIDSQLVVSMVKSRDDLDWLYVPVSGDNAEHPHNRKLR
;
A
#
# COMPACT_ATOMS: atom_id res chain seq x y z
N SER A 1 -26.31 42.98 -9.46
CA SER A 1 -25.83 42.45 -8.17
C SER A 1 -24.79 41.38 -8.43
N LEU A 2 -23.78 41.23 -7.56
CA LEU A 2 -22.89 40.07 -7.60
C LEU A 2 -23.63 38.85 -7.03
N MET A 3 -23.38 37.68 -7.60
CA MET A 3 -23.92 36.40 -7.11
C MET A 3 -22.76 35.46 -6.73
N GLU A 4 -23.01 34.54 -5.81
CA GLU A 4 -22.05 33.47 -5.49
C GLU A 4 -21.77 32.62 -6.74
N GLY A 5 -20.50 32.28 -6.97
CA GLY A 5 -20.05 31.60 -8.19
C GLY A 5 -19.80 32.50 -9.40
N GLN A 6 -20.02 33.82 -9.30
CA GLN A 6 -19.81 34.73 -10.42
C GLN A 6 -18.31 35.01 -10.66
N GLU A 7 -17.85 34.76 -11.89
CA GLU A 7 -16.46 34.98 -12.29
C GLU A 7 -16.12 36.48 -12.39
N VAL A 8 -14.96 36.85 -11.86
CA VAL A 8 -14.51 38.25 -11.81
C VAL A 8 -13.00 38.38 -11.99
N GLU A 9 -12.56 39.48 -12.60
CA GLU A 9 -11.18 39.96 -12.55
C GLU A 9 -11.05 41.09 -11.51
N PHE A 10 -9.95 41.11 -10.75
CA PHE A 10 -9.68 42.16 -9.76
C PHE A 10 -8.19 42.35 -9.54
N TYR A 11 -7.81 43.50 -8.97
CA TYR A 11 -6.44 43.77 -8.54
C TYR A 11 -6.29 43.48 -7.06
N VAL A 12 -5.18 42.83 -6.69
CA VAL A 12 -4.79 42.62 -5.29
C VAL A 12 -3.95 43.82 -4.82
N VAL A 13 -4.35 44.45 -3.73
CA VAL A 13 -3.63 45.57 -3.11
C VAL A 13 -3.21 45.19 -1.70
N ASN A 14 -1.92 45.35 -1.38
CA ASN A 14 -1.43 45.27 -0.01
C ASN A 14 -1.88 46.52 0.75
N GLU A 15 -2.74 46.36 1.75
CA GLU A 15 -3.07 47.45 2.65
C GLU A 15 -1.93 47.59 3.66
N GLN A 16 -0.99 48.46 3.32
CA GLN A 16 0.06 48.85 4.24
C GLN A 16 -0.64 49.57 5.40
N GLY A 17 -0.73 48.89 6.56
CA GLY A 17 -1.44 49.38 7.73
C GLY A 17 -1.11 50.85 7.97
N GLY A 18 -2.09 51.72 7.68
CA GLY A 18 -1.93 53.16 7.82
C GLY A 18 -1.49 53.43 9.25
N GLY A 19 -0.33 54.06 9.41
CA GLY A 19 0.30 54.36 10.69
C GLY A 19 -0.55 55.30 11.54
N GLY A 20 -1.62 54.78 12.13
CA GLY A 20 -2.39 55.43 13.18
C GLY A 20 -1.62 55.33 14.48
N ARG A 21 -0.91 56.41 14.83
CA ARG A 21 -0.26 56.61 16.14
C ARG A 21 -1.28 56.36 17.25
N GLY A 22 -1.17 55.21 17.92
CA GLY A 22 -1.78 55.01 19.23
C GLY A 22 -2.64 53.76 19.34
N SER A 23 -2.02 52.57 19.36
CA SER A 23 -2.48 51.55 20.29
C SER A 23 -1.41 50.49 20.55
N LYS A 24 -1.51 49.91 21.73
CA LYS A 24 -0.51 49.12 22.44
C LYS A 24 0.02 47.91 21.67
N LYS A 25 1.34 47.71 21.84
CA LYS A 25 2.10 46.45 21.73
C LYS A 25 1.22 45.21 21.94
N GLY A 26 1.23 44.32 20.94
CA GLY A 26 1.03 42.90 21.15
C GLY A 26 -0.12 42.30 20.35
N SER A 27 0.06 42.12 19.04
CA SER A 27 -0.38 40.93 18.29
C SER A 27 0.03 41.11 16.83
N GLY A 28 0.46 40.04 16.16
CA GLY A 28 1.13 40.05 14.86
C GLY A 28 0.37 40.83 13.77
N GLY A 29 1.04 41.85 13.22
CA GLY A 29 0.54 42.60 12.07
C GLY A 29 0.60 41.76 10.80
N GLY A 30 -0.43 40.95 10.57
CA GLY A 30 -0.64 40.30 9.28
C GLY A 30 -0.86 41.36 8.19
N LYS A 31 -0.16 41.24 7.06
CA LYS A 31 -0.42 42.06 5.88
C LYS A 31 -1.85 41.76 5.41
N SER A 32 -2.72 42.76 5.44
CA SER A 32 -4.07 42.61 4.89
C SER A 32 -4.04 42.81 3.37
N LEU A 33 -4.64 41.89 2.63
CA LEU A 33 -4.81 41.98 1.17
C LEU A 33 -6.25 42.42 0.88
N SER A 34 -6.44 43.42 0.03
CA SER A 34 -7.77 43.83 -0.45
C SER A 34 -7.88 43.73 -1.97
N ALA A 35 -9.04 43.28 -2.45
CA ALA A 35 -9.38 43.24 -3.87
C ALA A 35 -9.96 44.59 -4.32
N ARG A 36 -9.51 45.13 -5.46
CA ARG A 36 -10.00 46.41 -6.03
C ARG A 36 -10.31 46.29 -7.51
N LYS A 37 -11.17 47.20 -7.99
CA LYS A 37 -11.65 47.28 -9.39
C LYS A 37 -12.16 45.92 -9.89
N ILE A 38 -13.07 45.33 -9.14
CA ILE A 38 -13.72 44.06 -9.49
C ILE A 38 -14.54 44.28 -10.77
N LYS A 39 -14.30 43.49 -11.79
CA LYS A 39 -15.05 43.49 -13.06
C LYS A 39 -15.53 42.08 -13.36
N LEU A 40 -16.75 41.97 -13.89
CA LEU A 40 -17.36 40.70 -14.24
C LEU A 40 -16.66 40.08 -15.46
N LEU A 41 -16.45 38.78 -15.41
CA LEU A 41 -16.03 37.96 -16.54
C LEU A 41 -17.22 37.14 -17.06
N PRO A 42 -17.22 36.76 -18.35
CA PRO A 42 -18.15 35.75 -18.85
C PRO A 42 -17.97 34.42 -18.11
N GLU A 43 -19.05 33.67 -17.95
CA GLU A 43 -19.01 32.33 -17.34
C GLU A 43 -18.10 31.37 -18.15
N GLY A 44 -17.28 30.57 -17.44
CA GLY A 44 -16.34 29.61 -18.01
C GLY A 44 -14.98 30.18 -18.41
N THR A 45 -14.71 31.46 -18.10
CA THR A 45 -13.43 32.12 -18.44
C THR A 45 -12.35 31.77 -17.43
N VAL A 46 -12.71 31.66 -16.15
CA VAL A 46 -11.79 31.34 -15.06
C VAL A 46 -11.66 29.82 -14.94
N LYS A 47 -10.48 29.31 -15.29
CA LYS A 47 -10.09 27.93 -15.03
C LYS A 47 -9.07 27.91 -13.90
N PHE A 48 -9.26 27.03 -12.93
CA PHE A 48 -8.31 26.80 -11.85
C PHE A 48 -7.43 25.58 -12.12
N GLU A 49 -7.89 24.71 -13.02
CA GLU A 49 -7.30 23.41 -13.30
C GLU A 49 -7.21 23.21 -14.82
N HIS A 50 -6.14 22.58 -15.26
CA HIS A 50 -5.95 22.17 -16.63
C HIS A 50 -5.76 20.66 -16.70
N GLU A 51 -6.62 19.97 -17.43
CA GLU A 51 -6.52 18.53 -17.61
C GLU A 51 -5.46 18.19 -18.65
N LEU A 52 -4.42 17.48 -18.22
CA LEU A 52 -3.27 17.13 -19.06
C LEU A 52 -3.43 15.76 -19.72
N ALA A 53 -3.93 14.78 -18.98
CA ALA A 53 -4.13 13.43 -19.48
C ALA A 53 -5.21 12.70 -18.71
N GLN A 54 -5.82 11.71 -19.35
CA GLN A 54 -6.85 10.86 -18.76
C GLN A 54 -6.45 9.39 -18.81
N GLY A 55 -6.87 8.62 -17.79
CA GLY A 55 -6.71 7.17 -17.74
C GLY A 55 -5.26 6.72 -17.76
N VAL A 56 -4.37 7.49 -17.13
CA VAL A 56 -2.94 7.18 -17.05
C VAL A 56 -2.64 6.30 -15.86
N THR A 57 -1.53 5.58 -15.95
CA THR A 57 -1.01 4.76 -14.86
C THR A 57 0.30 5.30 -14.33
N GLY A 58 0.52 5.01 -13.05
CA GLY A 58 1.78 5.31 -12.39
C GLY A 58 1.91 4.54 -11.09
N TYR A 59 3.13 4.42 -10.60
CA TYR A 59 3.44 3.73 -9.36
C TYR A 59 3.65 4.69 -8.20
N VAL A 60 3.16 4.32 -7.02
CA VAL A 60 3.27 5.13 -5.80
C VAL A 60 4.72 5.16 -5.36
N LEU A 61 5.29 6.36 -5.20
CA LEU A 61 6.61 6.58 -4.59
C LEU A 61 6.48 6.79 -3.09
N GLU A 62 5.57 7.68 -2.70
CA GLU A 62 5.35 8.09 -1.32
C GLU A 62 3.85 8.02 -1.04
N CYS A 63 3.48 7.29 0.01
CA CYS A 63 2.11 7.35 0.50
C CYS A 63 1.93 8.64 1.32
N PRO A 64 0.86 9.40 1.08
CA PRO A 64 0.49 10.48 1.98
C PRO A 64 0.28 9.92 3.41
N VAL A 65 0.68 10.66 4.43
CA VAL A 65 0.45 10.27 5.83
C VAL A 65 -0.19 11.46 6.52
N GLU A 66 -1.32 11.25 7.17
CA GLU A 66 -1.81 12.26 8.11
C GLU A 66 -0.80 12.34 9.24
N ALA A 67 -0.07 13.46 9.31
CA ALA A 67 0.89 13.67 10.39
C ALA A 67 0.15 13.50 11.73
N PRO A 68 0.66 12.67 12.66
CA PRO A 68 0.03 12.53 13.96
C PRO A 68 -0.10 13.91 14.59
N SER A 69 -1.33 14.30 14.94
CA SER A 69 -1.55 15.59 15.59
C SER A 69 -0.70 15.63 16.86
N ALA A 70 0.19 16.62 16.96
CA ALA A 70 1.20 16.72 18.00
C ALA A 70 0.64 16.83 19.44
N ASP A 71 -0.68 16.92 19.60
CA ASP A 71 -1.35 17.19 20.88
C ASP A 71 -1.89 15.94 21.61
N SER A 72 -1.65 14.73 21.12
CA SER A 72 -2.22 13.52 21.76
C SER A 72 -1.41 12.96 22.94
N PHE A 73 -0.25 13.55 23.30
CA PHE A 73 0.69 12.92 24.26
C PHE A 73 0.62 13.44 25.72
N PHE A 74 -0.13 14.50 26.03
CA PHE A 74 -0.38 14.90 27.43
C PHE A 74 -1.82 14.57 27.86
N GLY A 75 -1.99 13.34 28.33
CA GLY A 75 -3.20 12.87 28.99
C GLY A 75 -3.52 13.69 30.24
N GLY A 76 -4.48 14.60 30.12
CA GLY A 76 -5.19 15.23 31.24
C GLY A 76 -6.68 14.92 31.14
N PRO A 77 -7.38 14.55 32.24
CA PRO A 77 -8.81 14.30 32.21
C PRO A 77 -9.55 15.64 32.17
N SER A 78 -9.83 16.17 30.97
CA SER A 78 -10.60 17.40 30.83
C SER A 78 -12.10 17.11 30.76
N LYS A 79 -12.79 17.54 31.82
CA LYS A 79 -14.25 17.61 31.98
C LYS A 79 -14.97 18.15 30.74
N LYS A 80 -16.11 17.50 30.44
CA LYS A 80 -17.20 18.02 29.60
C LYS A 80 -17.64 19.42 30.06
N SER A 81 -17.44 20.41 29.21
CA SER A 81 -18.27 21.61 29.04
C SER A 81 -18.06 22.03 27.58
N GLY A 82 -19.03 21.94 26.67
CA GLY A 82 -20.28 22.68 26.74
C GLY A 82 -20.02 24.13 26.33
N GLY A 83 -19.73 24.38 25.04
CA GLY A 83 -19.54 25.74 24.52
C GLY A 83 -18.96 25.74 23.11
N GLY A 84 -19.77 26.14 22.14
CA GLY A 84 -19.33 26.35 20.76
C GLY A 84 -18.22 27.39 20.70
N GLY A 85 -17.08 26.98 20.14
CA GLY A 85 -15.89 27.82 20.02
C GLY A 85 -15.05 27.33 18.85
N SER A 86 -14.98 28.18 17.82
CA SER A 86 -14.14 28.09 16.63
C SER A 86 -12.81 27.36 16.88
N CYS A 87 -12.64 26.20 16.25
CA CYS A 87 -11.38 25.47 16.24
C CYS A 87 -10.42 26.14 15.25
N ASN A 88 -9.51 26.98 15.77
CA ASN A 88 -8.21 27.15 15.15
C ASN A 88 -7.33 25.99 15.63
N THR A 89 -7.65 24.77 15.21
CA THR A 89 -6.72 23.64 15.30
C THR A 89 -5.59 23.95 14.35
N ALA A 90 -4.35 24.03 14.85
CA ALA A 90 -3.17 24.08 14.01
C ALA A 90 -3.25 22.91 13.04
N ALA A 91 -3.49 23.20 11.75
CA ALA A 91 -3.63 22.18 10.73
C ALA A 91 -2.35 21.36 10.74
N ALA A 92 -2.43 20.10 11.18
CA ALA A 92 -1.35 19.16 11.01
C ALA A 92 -0.97 19.19 9.53
N ALA A 93 0.31 19.41 9.24
CA ALA A 93 0.78 19.49 7.86
C ALA A 93 0.43 18.17 7.17
N VAL A 94 -0.50 18.23 6.23
CA VAL A 94 -0.91 17.08 5.43
C VAL A 94 0.29 16.72 4.56
N VAL A 95 0.90 15.57 4.82
CA VAL A 95 1.97 15.05 3.97
C VAL A 95 1.30 14.52 2.71
N MET A 96 1.59 15.15 1.57
CA MET A 96 1.09 14.70 0.27
C MET A 96 1.88 13.49 -0.21
N GLY A 97 1.23 12.62 -0.96
CA GLY A 97 1.87 11.49 -1.62
C GLY A 97 2.43 11.87 -2.98
N LYS A 98 3.23 10.98 -3.54
CA LYS A 98 3.81 11.11 -4.88
C LYS A 98 3.61 9.85 -5.69
N ILE A 99 3.29 10.03 -6.95
CA ILE A 99 3.17 8.96 -7.94
C ILE A 99 4.10 9.30 -9.10
N CYS A 100 4.91 8.33 -9.53
CA CYS A 100 5.67 8.40 -10.76
C CYS A 100 4.84 7.82 -11.91
N LEU A 101 4.76 8.53 -13.03
CA LEU A 101 4.02 8.12 -14.21
C LEU A 101 4.76 7.04 -14.98
N ASP A 102 4.04 6.02 -15.47
CA ASP A 102 4.63 4.96 -16.29
C ASP A 102 5.10 5.51 -17.65
N THR A 103 4.42 6.54 -18.15
CA THR A 103 4.78 7.26 -19.37
C THR A 103 4.78 8.76 -19.07
N PRO A 104 5.90 9.46 -19.29
CA PRO A 104 5.96 10.90 -19.10
C PRO A 104 4.93 11.64 -19.97
N ILE A 105 4.37 12.72 -19.44
CA ILE A 105 3.38 13.57 -20.12
C ILE A 105 4.02 14.91 -20.41
N ILE A 106 3.70 15.52 -21.56
CA ILE A 106 4.17 16.88 -21.89
C ILE A 106 3.11 17.89 -21.43
N ASP A 107 3.51 18.85 -20.60
CA ASP A 107 2.64 19.93 -20.14
C ASP A 107 2.35 20.98 -21.24
N THR A 108 1.54 21.98 -20.93
CA THR A 108 1.20 23.06 -21.88
C THR A 108 2.38 23.94 -22.28
N ASP A 109 3.43 23.96 -21.47
CA ASP A 109 4.64 24.76 -21.68
C ASP A 109 5.76 23.94 -22.38
N GLY A 110 5.51 22.65 -22.64
CA GLY A 110 6.45 21.74 -23.27
C GLY A 110 7.40 21.04 -22.31
N ASN A 111 7.19 21.13 -20.99
CA ASN A 111 7.99 20.41 -20.00
C ASN A 111 7.49 18.98 -19.81
N GLU A 112 8.41 18.09 -19.51
CA GLU A 112 8.13 16.70 -19.22
C GLU A 112 7.70 16.52 -17.76
N VAL A 113 6.51 15.97 -17.57
CA VAL A 113 5.92 15.63 -16.28
C VAL A 113 6.08 14.13 -16.07
N THR A 114 6.86 13.78 -15.04
CA THR A 114 7.10 12.39 -14.63
C THR A 114 6.47 12.07 -13.28
N GLU A 115 6.18 13.08 -12.46
CA GLU A 115 5.66 12.90 -11.11
C GLU A 115 4.40 13.74 -10.88
N VAL A 116 3.46 13.18 -10.13
CA VAL A 116 2.22 13.85 -9.72
C VAL A 116 1.95 13.67 -8.23
N VAL A 117 1.26 14.64 -7.65
CA VAL A 117 0.90 14.66 -6.24
C VAL A 117 -0.40 13.87 -6.01
N LEU A 118 -0.39 13.02 -4.99
CA LEU A 118 -1.58 12.32 -4.51
C LEU A 118 -2.06 12.94 -3.20
N HIS A 119 -3.30 13.43 -3.18
CA HIS A 119 -3.91 13.95 -1.96
C HIS A 119 -4.54 12.82 -1.13
N PRO A 120 -4.47 12.85 0.23
CA PRO A 120 -4.99 11.76 1.06
C PRO A 120 -6.50 11.48 0.93
N ASP A 121 -7.30 12.45 0.48
CA ASP A 121 -8.73 12.26 0.24
C ASP A 121 -9.04 11.50 -1.07
N MET A 122 -8.03 11.34 -1.94
CA MET A 122 -8.16 10.65 -3.22
C MET A 122 -7.74 9.17 -3.16
N TYR A 123 -7.56 8.60 -1.97
CA TYR A 123 -7.19 7.20 -1.86
C TYR A 123 -8.23 6.25 -2.42
N PRO A 124 -7.80 5.17 -3.10
CA PRO A 124 -8.66 4.04 -3.37
C PRO A 124 -9.29 3.54 -2.07
N CYS A 125 -10.61 3.65 -1.98
CA CYS A 125 -11.42 3.30 -0.80
C CYS A 125 -11.14 4.11 0.48
N GLY A 126 -10.47 5.26 0.37
CA GLY A 126 -10.20 6.13 1.50
C GLY A 126 -9.28 5.49 2.54
N THR A 127 -9.48 5.89 3.80
CA THR A 127 -8.73 5.39 4.95
C THR A 127 -9.60 4.54 5.86
N PHE A 128 -8.98 3.66 6.67
CA PHE A 128 -9.69 2.83 7.63
C PHE A 128 -9.06 2.89 9.02
N THR A 129 -9.86 2.71 10.08
CA THR A 129 -9.33 2.74 11.44
C THR A 129 -8.73 1.38 11.82
N LEU A 130 -7.42 1.34 12.12
CA LEU A 130 -6.69 0.12 12.52
C LEU A 130 -7.10 -0.37 13.92
N SER A 131 -7.46 0.55 14.80
CA SER A 131 -7.98 0.21 16.13
C SER A 131 -8.96 1.26 16.62
N ARG A 132 -10.02 0.79 17.27
CA ARG A 132 -11.07 1.64 17.86
C ARG A 132 -10.53 2.60 18.92
N THR A 133 -9.33 2.35 19.46
CA THR A 133 -8.78 3.11 20.60
C THR A 133 -7.52 3.90 20.27
N SER A 134 -6.73 3.50 19.24
CA SER A 134 -5.43 4.14 18.98
C SER A 134 -5.51 5.34 18.03
N GLY A 135 -6.65 5.56 17.35
CA GLY A 135 -6.76 6.61 16.33
C GLY A 135 -5.85 6.36 15.12
N GLU A 136 -5.19 5.21 15.04
CA GLU A 136 -4.34 4.84 13.91
C GLU A 136 -5.19 4.61 12.67
N VAL A 137 -4.79 5.28 11.60
CA VAL A 137 -5.45 5.25 10.30
C VAL A 137 -4.59 4.42 9.35
N GLY A 138 -5.19 3.38 8.78
CA GLY A 138 -4.63 2.56 7.73
C GLY A 138 -5.04 3.06 6.34
N ILE A 139 -4.19 2.75 5.36
CA ILE A 139 -4.41 3.00 3.93
C ILE A 139 -4.24 1.69 3.17
N TRP A 140 -4.92 1.57 2.02
CA TRP A 140 -4.90 0.35 1.20
C TRP A 140 -3.77 0.31 0.16
N ILE A 141 -3.08 1.43 -0.03
CA ILE A 141 -1.97 1.55 -0.97
C ILE A 141 -0.63 1.56 -0.24
N ARG A 142 0.43 1.22 -0.97
CA ARG A 142 1.83 1.28 -0.54
C ARG A 142 2.73 1.74 -1.68
N PRO A 143 3.96 2.19 -1.38
CA PRO A 143 4.93 2.43 -2.43
C PRO A 143 5.17 1.17 -3.29
N GLY A 144 5.30 1.40 -4.59
CA GLY A 144 5.37 0.38 -5.64
C GLY A 144 4.01 -0.15 -6.12
N ASP A 145 2.88 0.23 -5.52
CA ASP A 145 1.57 -0.08 -6.08
C ASP A 145 1.30 0.77 -7.33
N THR A 146 0.68 0.19 -8.35
CA THR A 146 0.27 0.89 -9.58
C THR A 146 -1.18 1.37 -9.45
N LEU A 147 -1.40 2.66 -9.71
CA LEU A 147 -2.70 3.32 -9.68
C LEU A 147 -3.12 3.76 -11.09
N LEU A 148 -4.44 3.89 -11.30
CA LEU A 148 -5.07 4.45 -12.50
C LEU A 148 -5.84 5.72 -12.14
N PHE A 149 -5.54 6.83 -12.83
CA PHE A 149 -6.05 8.18 -12.52
C PHE A 149 -5.97 9.12 -13.74
N ASP A 150 -6.54 10.31 -13.60
CA ASP A 150 -6.37 11.43 -14.55
C ASP A 150 -5.33 12.42 -13.98
N VAL A 151 -4.64 13.17 -14.82
CA VAL A 151 -3.65 14.18 -14.41
C VAL A 151 -4.17 15.57 -14.70
N ILE A 152 -4.22 16.39 -13.65
CA ILE A 152 -4.53 17.82 -13.78
C ILE A 152 -3.34 18.67 -13.32
N GLN A 153 -3.19 19.85 -13.90
CA GLN A 153 -2.31 20.91 -13.44
C GLN A 153 -3.15 21.98 -12.73
N ILE A 154 -2.77 22.32 -11.50
CA ILE A 154 -3.36 23.44 -10.78
C ILE A 154 -2.70 24.73 -11.26
N ILE A 155 -3.48 25.62 -11.89
CA ILE A 155 -2.95 26.83 -12.53
C ILE A 155 -2.34 27.80 -11.50
N ALA A 156 -2.86 27.80 -10.28
CA ALA A 156 -2.44 28.73 -9.23
C ALA A 156 -1.00 28.51 -8.73
N ASP A 157 -0.55 27.25 -8.67
CA ASP A 157 0.77 26.88 -8.13
C ASP A 157 1.61 26.04 -9.11
N GLY A 158 1.06 25.66 -10.26
CA GLY A 158 1.71 24.81 -11.27
C GLY A 158 1.80 23.34 -10.88
N THR A 159 1.18 22.91 -9.77
CA THR A 159 1.32 21.54 -9.28
C THR A 159 0.51 20.55 -10.10
N TYR A 160 1.08 19.38 -10.36
CA TYR A 160 0.39 18.28 -11.02
C TYR A 160 -0.24 17.36 -9.99
N ARG A 161 -1.52 17.01 -10.16
CA ARG A 161 -2.29 16.19 -9.22
C ARG A 161 -2.95 15.01 -9.90
N ALA A 162 -2.95 13.88 -9.20
CA ALA A 162 -3.74 12.71 -9.56
C ALA A 162 -5.21 12.93 -9.18
N MET A 163 -6.11 12.69 -10.13
CA MET A 163 -7.54 12.88 -9.97
C MET A 163 -8.33 11.60 -10.29
N PRO A 164 -9.53 11.45 -9.69
CA PRO A 164 -10.41 10.34 -9.98
C PRO A 164 -10.73 10.24 -11.48
N THR A 165 -10.58 9.05 -12.06
CA THR A 165 -10.82 8.83 -13.49
C THR A 165 -12.08 8.00 -13.76
N LYS A 166 -12.71 8.25 -14.91
CA LYS A 166 -13.79 7.38 -15.43
C LYS A 166 -13.27 6.21 -16.25
N HIS A 167 -11.97 6.17 -16.55
CA HIS A 167 -11.33 5.13 -17.35
C HIS A 167 -11.14 3.82 -16.56
N SER A 168 -11.16 2.71 -17.27
CA SER A 168 -10.78 1.37 -16.79
C SER A 168 -9.87 0.75 -17.84
N GLN A 169 -8.79 0.06 -17.44
CA GLN A 169 -7.83 -0.51 -18.40
C GLN A 169 -8.48 -1.53 -19.34
N CYS A 170 -9.53 -2.24 -18.90
CA CYS A 170 -10.26 -3.19 -19.74
C CYS A 170 -10.92 -2.51 -20.96
N LEU A 171 -11.26 -1.23 -20.85
CA LEU A 171 -11.93 -0.48 -21.94
C LEU A 171 -10.97 -0.07 -23.06
N SER A 172 -9.65 -0.01 -22.83
CA SER A 172 -8.72 0.40 -23.89
C SER A 172 -8.33 -0.74 -24.84
N LEU A 173 -8.37 -2.01 -24.39
CA LEU A 173 -8.02 -3.17 -25.21
C LEU A 173 -9.21 -3.82 -25.96
N ARG A 174 -10.47 -3.48 -25.61
CA ARG A 174 -11.68 -4.01 -26.24
C ARG A 174 -12.55 -2.91 -26.86
N SER A 175 -11.97 -2.11 -27.75
CA SER A 175 -12.69 -1.08 -28.51
C SER A 175 -13.57 -1.63 -29.65
N GLU A 176 -13.92 -2.92 -29.65
CA GLU A 176 -14.96 -3.44 -30.55
C GLU A 176 -16.03 -4.18 -29.72
N GLU A 177 -17.25 -3.64 -29.78
CA GLU A 177 -18.51 -4.20 -29.27
C GLU A 177 -18.72 -4.25 -27.75
N LEU A 178 -19.15 -3.14 -27.15
CA LEU A 178 -19.98 -3.17 -25.93
C LEU A 178 -21.13 -2.17 -26.07
N THR A 179 -22.35 -2.69 -26.00
CA THR A 179 -23.62 -1.97 -26.09
C THR A 179 -23.81 -1.02 -24.91
N THR A 180 -24.43 0.12 -25.18
CA THR A 180 -24.52 1.35 -24.37
C THR A 180 -25.29 1.28 -23.05
N ASP A 181 -25.70 0.11 -22.56
CA ASP A 181 -26.68 0.00 -21.46
C ASP A 181 -26.10 -0.27 -20.06
N ASP A 182 -24.80 -0.60 -19.91
CA ASP A 182 -24.15 -0.80 -18.59
C ASP A 182 -23.45 0.46 -18.04
N MET A 183 -23.58 1.60 -18.71
CA MET A 183 -22.87 2.86 -18.45
C MET A 183 -23.48 3.74 -17.34
N SER A 184 -24.31 3.22 -16.43
CA SER A 184 -25.06 4.06 -15.48
C SER A 184 -24.40 4.27 -14.10
N SER A 185 -23.15 3.82 -13.87
CA SER A 185 -22.55 3.88 -12.52
C SER A 185 -21.02 4.06 -12.45
N ASN A 186 -20.34 4.49 -13.51
CA ASN A 186 -18.89 4.72 -13.44
C ASN A 186 -18.56 6.01 -12.69
N LYS A 187 -18.66 5.96 -11.36
CA LYS A 187 -18.13 6.98 -10.47
C LYS A 187 -16.63 7.14 -10.76
N ALA A 188 -16.19 8.37 -10.99
CA ALA A 188 -14.79 8.67 -11.15
C ALA A 188 -14.06 8.34 -9.84
N LEU A 189 -13.00 7.53 -9.90
CA LEU A 189 -12.22 7.07 -8.75
C LEU A 189 -10.75 6.92 -9.16
N ILE A 190 -9.82 7.11 -8.23
CA ILE A 190 -8.46 6.58 -8.38
C ILE A 190 -8.51 5.11 -8.01
N ARG A 191 -8.00 4.25 -8.88
CA ARG A 191 -8.13 2.78 -8.73
C ARG A 191 -6.79 2.14 -8.48
N LEU A 192 -6.76 1.14 -7.60
CA LEU A 192 -5.59 0.27 -7.45
C LEU A 192 -5.64 -0.78 -8.56
N VAL A 193 -4.67 -0.72 -9.48
CA VAL A 193 -4.58 -1.63 -10.64
C VAL A 193 -3.76 -2.86 -10.30
N LYS A 194 -2.65 -2.67 -9.61
CA LYS A 194 -1.69 -3.74 -9.33
C LYS A 194 -0.97 -3.44 -8.02
N PRO A 195 -1.04 -4.31 -7.01
CA PRO A 195 -0.26 -4.10 -5.81
C PRO A 195 1.21 -4.48 -6.05
N SER A 196 2.11 -3.83 -5.31
CA SER A 196 3.55 -4.07 -5.36
C SER A 196 3.90 -5.53 -5.07
N LEU A 197 4.90 -6.06 -5.77
CA LEU A 197 5.45 -7.40 -5.46
C LEU A 197 6.41 -7.34 -4.27
N CYS A 198 6.84 -6.15 -3.85
CA CYS A 198 7.79 -5.98 -2.76
C CYS A 198 7.15 -6.40 -1.42
N GLY A 199 7.65 -7.49 -0.82
CA GLY A 199 7.12 -8.04 0.43
C GLY A 199 5.77 -8.77 0.25
N ARG A 200 5.32 -8.95 -0.98
CA ARG A 200 4.13 -9.73 -1.28
C ARG A 200 4.45 -11.22 -1.15
N THR A 201 3.54 -11.97 -0.58
CA THR A 201 3.59 -13.43 -0.57
C THR A 201 2.20 -14.00 -0.89
N GLU A 202 2.15 -15.30 -1.13
CA GLU A 202 0.94 -16.02 -1.48
C GLU A 202 0.73 -17.20 -0.52
N GLY A 203 -0.51 -17.67 -0.43
CA GLY A 203 -0.84 -18.80 0.42
C GLY A 203 -2.31 -19.19 0.36
N VAL A 204 -2.68 -20.15 1.21
CA VAL A 204 -4.04 -20.68 1.31
C VAL A 204 -4.59 -20.45 2.71
N ILE A 205 -5.82 -19.97 2.82
CA ILE A 205 -6.48 -19.77 4.11
C ILE A 205 -6.69 -21.14 4.78
N ARG A 206 -6.00 -21.37 5.89
CA ARG A 206 -6.02 -22.65 6.62
C ARG A 206 -7.10 -22.72 7.68
N SER A 207 -7.36 -21.59 8.34
CA SER A 207 -8.41 -21.50 9.36
C SER A 207 -8.93 -20.08 9.49
N ILE A 208 -10.21 -19.96 9.84
CA ILE A 208 -10.89 -18.69 10.08
C ILE A 208 -11.58 -18.76 11.44
N ARG A 209 -11.53 -17.66 12.18
CA ARG A 209 -12.28 -17.40 13.41
C ARG A 209 -13.01 -16.06 13.26
N ASP A 210 -13.78 -15.68 14.27
CA ASP A 210 -14.73 -14.56 14.22
C ASP A 210 -14.15 -13.22 13.69
N ASN A 211 -12.90 -12.89 14.01
CA ASN A 211 -12.26 -11.61 13.64
C ASN A 211 -10.86 -11.76 13.03
N TYR A 212 -10.39 -12.98 12.82
CA TYR A 212 -9.05 -13.25 12.28
C TYR A 212 -8.97 -14.65 11.67
N GLY A 213 -7.94 -14.88 10.87
CA GLY A 213 -7.62 -16.20 10.34
C GLY A 213 -6.12 -16.47 10.30
N PHE A 214 -5.79 -17.61 9.74
CA PHE A 214 -4.41 -18.02 9.46
C PHE A 214 -4.28 -18.48 8.01
N ILE A 215 -3.25 -17.99 7.33
CA ILE A 215 -2.89 -18.34 5.95
C ILE A 215 -1.66 -19.24 6.00
N HIS A 216 -1.72 -20.41 5.39
CA HIS A 216 -0.53 -21.22 5.16
C HIS A 216 0.26 -20.61 4.01
N SER A 217 1.48 -20.14 4.26
CA SER A 217 2.30 -19.49 3.23
C SER A 217 2.81 -20.53 2.21
N ALA A 218 2.75 -20.19 0.92
CA ALA A 218 3.23 -21.08 -0.14
C ALA A 218 4.77 -21.16 -0.16
N GLU A 219 5.46 -20.05 0.14
CA GLU A 219 6.94 -20.00 0.11
C GLU A 219 7.58 -20.31 1.47
N ARG A 220 6.80 -20.32 2.56
CA ARG A 220 7.29 -20.61 3.90
C ARG A 220 6.42 -21.65 4.59
N ASN A 221 7.05 -22.62 5.25
CA ASN A 221 6.33 -23.62 6.04
C ASN A 221 5.86 -23.06 7.40
N VAL A 222 5.01 -22.03 7.36
CA VAL A 222 4.50 -21.30 8.52
C VAL A 222 3.11 -20.76 8.23
N ASP A 223 2.28 -20.77 9.27
CA ASP A 223 0.97 -20.15 9.24
C ASP A 223 1.09 -18.67 9.65
N VAL A 224 0.61 -17.78 8.79
CA VAL A 224 0.62 -16.34 8.94
C VAL A 224 -0.71 -15.88 9.52
N TYR A 225 -0.68 -15.13 10.62
CA TYR A 225 -1.88 -14.54 11.23
C TYR A 225 -2.38 -13.35 10.40
N PHE A 226 -3.70 -13.23 10.20
CA PHE A 226 -4.27 -12.00 9.62
C PHE A 226 -5.60 -11.63 10.30
N PRO A 227 -5.80 -10.37 10.71
CA PRO A 227 -7.11 -9.84 11.06
C PRO A 227 -8.04 -9.79 9.84
N LEU A 228 -9.34 -10.02 10.01
CA LEU A 228 -10.29 -9.95 8.89
C LEU A 228 -10.43 -8.54 8.29
N PHE A 229 -10.14 -7.48 9.06
CA PHE A 229 -10.13 -6.11 8.53
C PHE A 229 -8.93 -5.84 7.60
N GLU A 230 -7.93 -6.72 7.54
CA GLU A 230 -6.83 -6.61 6.58
C GLU A 230 -7.19 -7.17 5.19
N VAL A 231 -8.37 -7.78 5.04
CA VAL A 231 -8.87 -8.21 3.74
C VAL A 231 -9.28 -6.96 2.95
N MET A 232 -8.65 -6.75 1.79
CA MET A 232 -8.89 -5.57 0.95
C MET A 232 -10.38 -5.45 0.63
N PRO A 233 -10.98 -4.25 0.60
CA PRO A 233 -12.42 -4.07 0.34
C PRO A 233 -12.86 -4.58 -1.04
N ASN A 234 -14.17 -4.76 -1.22
CA ASN A 234 -14.78 -5.32 -2.43
C ASN A 234 -14.51 -4.44 -3.66
N GLU A 235 -14.52 -3.14 -3.44
CA GLU A 235 -14.25 -2.12 -4.44
C GLU A 235 -12.85 -2.30 -5.02
N ILE A 236 -11.84 -2.50 -4.16
CA ILE A 236 -10.47 -2.79 -4.61
C ILE A 236 -10.40 -4.14 -5.33
N HIS A 237 -11.05 -5.18 -4.82
CA HIS A 237 -11.08 -6.47 -5.53
C HIS A 237 -11.69 -6.33 -6.93
N SER A 238 -12.78 -5.57 -7.05
CA SER A 238 -13.44 -5.31 -8.33
C SER A 238 -12.50 -4.57 -9.29
N ASP A 239 -11.79 -3.56 -8.80
CA ASP A 239 -10.78 -2.85 -9.59
C ASP A 239 -9.65 -3.79 -10.04
N LEU A 240 -9.14 -4.64 -9.14
CA LEU A 240 -8.07 -5.59 -9.47
C LEU A 240 -8.52 -6.63 -10.50
N ILE A 241 -9.74 -7.15 -10.38
CA ILE A 241 -10.34 -8.09 -11.35
C ILE A 241 -10.50 -7.41 -12.71
N ASN A 242 -11.11 -6.22 -12.73
CA ASN A 242 -11.42 -5.51 -13.96
C ASN A 242 -10.16 -5.09 -14.73
N ASN A 243 -9.07 -4.75 -14.03
CA ASN A 243 -7.84 -4.32 -14.69
C ASN A 243 -6.85 -5.47 -14.96
N ASN A 244 -7.10 -6.70 -14.49
CA ASN A 244 -6.23 -7.86 -14.73
C ASN A 244 -7.02 -9.09 -15.23
N PRO A 245 -7.69 -9.01 -16.40
CA PRO A 245 -8.55 -10.09 -16.89
C PRO A 245 -7.80 -11.40 -17.17
N ASP A 246 -6.51 -11.33 -17.47
CA ASP A 246 -5.68 -12.53 -17.70
C ASP A 246 -5.48 -13.38 -16.44
N VAL A 247 -5.63 -12.76 -15.27
CA VAL A 247 -5.55 -13.44 -13.97
C VAL A 247 -6.92 -13.96 -13.56
N TYR A 248 -7.97 -13.18 -13.83
CA TYR A 248 -9.33 -13.42 -13.34
C TYR A 248 -10.26 -13.92 -14.45
N ASN A 249 -10.36 -15.24 -14.59
CA ASN A 249 -11.17 -15.91 -15.62
C ASN A 249 -12.66 -16.01 -15.26
N GLY A 250 -13.35 -14.91 -14.94
CA GLY A 250 -14.83 -14.78 -14.91
C GLY A 250 -15.65 -15.69 -13.97
N THR A 251 -15.06 -16.74 -13.39
CA THR A 251 -15.64 -17.66 -12.42
C THR A 251 -15.13 -17.31 -11.03
N ASP A 252 -15.25 -16.04 -10.65
CA ASP A 252 -14.54 -15.52 -9.50
C ASP A 252 -15.14 -15.97 -8.15
N PRO A 253 -14.29 -16.27 -7.16
CA PRO A 253 -14.71 -16.72 -5.84
C PRO A 253 -15.33 -15.60 -4.98
N VAL A 254 -15.24 -14.33 -5.41
CA VAL A 254 -15.77 -13.18 -4.67
C VAL A 254 -17.28 -13.07 -4.92
N GLN A 255 -18.05 -14.05 -4.42
CA GLN A 255 -19.50 -13.96 -4.41
C GLN A 255 -19.96 -12.98 -3.32
N ASN A 256 -20.44 -11.83 -3.77
CA ASN A 256 -21.03 -10.81 -2.92
C ASN A 256 -22.39 -11.26 -2.37
N LYS A 257 -22.40 -11.90 -1.20
CA LYS A 257 -23.59 -12.01 -0.37
C LYS A 257 -23.41 -11.02 0.78
N SER A 258 -24.19 -9.95 0.82
CA SER A 258 -24.30 -8.96 1.92
C SER A 258 -23.25 -7.83 2.04
N GLY A 259 -22.47 -7.53 0.99
CA GLY A 259 -21.55 -6.38 0.98
C GLY A 259 -20.31 -6.53 1.87
N ARG A 260 -20.14 -7.70 2.51
CA ARG A 260 -18.89 -8.12 3.12
C ARG A 260 -18.23 -9.16 2.23
N ILE A 261 -16.91 -9.09 2.17
CA ILE A 261 -16.13 -10.11 1.47
C ILE A 261 -16.31 -11.44 2.19
N HIS A 262 -16.74 -12.43 1.43
CA HIS A 262 -16.81 -13.79 1.90
C HIS A 262 -15.39 -14.36 1.93
N VAL A 263 -14.94 -14.75 3.12
CA VAL A 263 -13.63 -15.39 3.33
C VAL A 263 -13.90 -16.79 3.86
N GLU A 264 -13.35 -17.81 3.20
CA GLU A 264 -13.51 -19.22 3.59
C GLU A 264 -12.17 -19.97 3.62
N VAL A 265 -12.15 -21.08 4.36
CA VAL A 265 -11.00 -21.99 4.39
C VAL A 265 -10.80 -22.61 3.01
N GLY A 266 -9.55 -22.66 2.55
CA GLY A 266 -9.18 -23.15 1.22
C GLY A 266 -9.15 -22.06 0.13
N MET A 267 -9.52 -20.82 0.43
CA MET A 267 -9.30 -19.71 -0.50
C MET A 267 -7.81 -19.42 -0.65
N GLU A 268 -7.41 -19.19 -1.89
CA GLU A 268 -6.08 -18.74 -2.26
C GLU A 268 -5.99 -17.22 -2.13
N VAL A 269 -4.88 -16.72 -1.60
CA VAL A 269 -4.70 -15.30 -1.28
C VAL A 269 -3.30 -14.81 -1.59
N SER A 270 -3.20 -13.53 -1.94
CA SER A 270 -1.95 -12.76 -2.00
C SER A 270 -1.99 -11.66 -0.94
N PHE A 271 -0.91 -11.47 -0.19
CA PHE A 271 -0.89 -10.54 0.93
C PHE A 271 0.50 -9.98 1.17
N ASP A 272 0.56 -8.82 1.81
CA ASP A 272 1.83 -8.31 2.32
C ASP A 272 2.18 -9.05 3.60
N LEU A 273 3.38 -9.61 3.66
CA LEU A 273 3.88 -10.11 4.91
C LEU A 273 4.34 -8.93 5.78
N SER A 274 4.35 -9.08 7.10
CA SER A 274 4.93 -8.09 8.01
C SER A 274 5.33 -8.78 9.30
N LEU A 275 6.43 -8.32 9.90
CA LEU A 275 6.80 -8.73 11.24
C LEU A 275 5.84 -8.08 12.23
N GLN A 276 5.12 -8.89 12.98
CA GLN A 276 4.42 -8.49 14.18
C GLN A 276 5.49 -8.19 15.23
N ILE A 277 5.86 -6.91 15.33
CA ILE A 277 6.59 -6.42 16.48
C ILE A 277 5.70 -6.71 17.68
N LEU A 278 6.04 -7.76 18.43
CA LEU A 278 5.44 -8.01 19.73
C LEU A 278 5.83 -6.81 20.56
N THR A 279 4.92 -5.84 20.68
CA THR A 279 5.07 -4.71 21.60
C THR A 279 5.03 -5.26 23.02
N ASN A 280 6.15 -5.84 23.46
CA ASN A 280 6.43 -6.16 24.85
C ASN A 280 6.64 -4.88 25.68
N ALA A 281 6.61 -3.70 25.05
CA ALA A 281 6.67 -2.39 25.67
C ALA A 281 5.28 -1.92 26.13
N GLY A 282 4.76 -2.51 27.21
CA GLY A 282 3.49 -2.05 27.83
C GLY A 282 3.19 -2.61 29.22
N GLY A 283 3.90 -3.64 29.66
CA GLY A 283 3.73 -4.25 30.99
C GLY A 283 4.45 -3.52 32.13
N GLY A 284 4.46 -2.19 32.14
CA GLY A 284 4.91 -1.37 33.27
C GLY A 284 3.90 -1.32 34.41
N GLY A 285 3.27 -2.46 34.74
CA GLY A 285 2.29 -2.59 35.81
C GLY A 285 2.95 -2.92 37.13
N ARG A 286 3.25 -1.89 37.95
CA ARG A 286 3.44 -2.04 39.39
C ARG A 286 2.18 -2.65 40.01
N GLY A 287 2.25 -3.85 40.56
CA GLY A 287 1.15 -4.41 41.36
C GLY A 287 1.36 -5.88 41.67
N GLY A 288 1.61 -6.20 42.94
CA GLY A 288 1.95 -7.54 43.40
C GLY A 288 0.81 -8.56 43.27
N GLY A 289 1.19 -9.83 43.30
CA GLY A 289 0.24 -10.93 43.36
C GLY A 289 0.89 -12.23 42.94
N GLY A 290 1.45 -12.96 43.91
CA GLY A 290 2.06 -14.26 43.68
C GLY A 290 1.10 -15.24 43.01
N GLY A 291 1.52 -15.77 41.87
CA GLY A 291 0.87 -16.87 41.17
C GLY A 291 1.93 -17.72 40.50
N ARG A 292 2.34 -18.80 41.16
CA ARG A 292 3.21 -19.84 40.60
C ARG A 292 2.48 -20.52 39.44
N SER A 293 2.70 -20.05 38.21
CA SER A 293 2.23 -20.71 37.01
C SER A 293 3.41 -21.32 36.25
N ARG A 294 3.54 -22.64 36.46
CA ARG A 294 4.17 -23.68 35.64
C ARG A 294 5.14 -23.19 34.54
N GLN A 295 6.43 -23.20 34.90
CA GLN A 295 7.52 -23.51 33.98
C GLN A 295 7.24 -24.88 33.35
N ASN A 296 6.78 -24.89 32.10
CA ASN A 296 6.99 -26.02 31.21
C ASN A 296 8.06 -25.61 30.21
N ASN A 297 9.17 -26.34 30.27
CA ASN A 297 10.20 -26.46 29.25
C ASN A 297 9.57 -26.60 27.85
N PHE A 298 9.60 -25.53 27.06
CA PHE A 298 9.75 -25.64 25.61
C PHE A 298 11.18 -25.18 25.31
N GLY A 299 12.03 -26.16 24.98
CA GLY A 299 13.41 -25.92 24.59
C GLY A 299 13.48 -24.99 23.38
N ALA A 300 14.55 -24.19 23.32
CA ALA A 300 14.98 -23.40 22.18
C ALA A 300 13.82 -22.96 21.28
N ALA A 301 13.05 -22.00 21.75
CA ALA A 301 12.19 -21.23 20.87
C ALA A 301 13.11 -20.66 19.79
N GLN A 302 13.14 -21.29 18.61
CA GLN A 302 13.28 -20.52 17.38
C GLN A 302 12.39 -19.32 17.59
N GLU A 303 12.99 -18.13 17.63
CA GLU A 303 12.26 -16.87 17.71
C GLU A 303 11.24 -16.92 16.60
N LYS A 304 10.02 -17.33 16.95
CA LYS A 304 8.97 -17.56 15.97
C LYS A 304 8.50 -16.17 15.66
N GLU A 305 9.20 -15.54 14.72
CA GLU A 305 8.88 -14.24 14.15
C GLU A 305 7.36 -14.22 13.98
N GLY A 306 6.68 -13.35 14.73
CA GLY A 306 5.23 -13.26 14.65
C GLY A 306 4.91 -12.76 13.26
N LEU A 307 4.48 -13.61 12.35
CA LEU A 307 4.18 -13.19 10.98
C LEU A 307 2.73 -12.71 10.91
N ARG A 308 2.53 -11.50 10.38
CA ARG A 308 1.22 -10.90 10.13
C ARG A 308 1.02 -10.61 8.65
N GLY A 309 -0.07 -11.12 8.09
CA GLY A 309 -0.56 -10.77 6.76
C GLY A 309 -1.34 -9.47 6.79
N ARG A 310 -1.08 -8.59 5.83
CA ARG A 310 -1.76 -7.31 5.61
C ARG A 310 -2.24 -7.21 4.17
N ARG A 311 -3.25 -6.37 3.92
CA ARG A 311 -3.80 -6.13 2.56
C ARG A 311 -4.05 -7.43 1.79
N VAL A 312 -4.80 -8.34 2.42
CA VAL A 312 -5.11 -9.67 1.90
C VAL A 312 -6.05 -9.53 0.70
N GLN A 313 -5.56 -9.94 -0.47
CA GLN A 313 -6.28 -10.05 -1.73
C GLN A 313 -6.66 -11.51 -1.97
N ILE A 314 -7.92 -11.76 -2.31
CA ILE A 314 -8.40 -13.08 -2.71
C ILE A 314 -8.01 -13.34 -4.17
N LEU A 315 -7.45 -14.52 -4.42
CA LEU A 315 -7.03 -14.99 -5.72
C LEU A 315 -8.01 -16.04 -6.28
N PRO A 316 -8.08 -16.20 -7.61
CA PRO A 316 -8.76 -17.32 -8.24
C PRO A 316 -8.13 -18.65 -7.81
N LYS A 317 -8.92 -19.73 -7.81
CA LYS A 317 -8.43 -21.07 -7.51
C LYS A 317 -7.40 -21.54 -8.54
N GLY A 318 -6.33 -22.16 -8.09
CA GLY A 318 -5.21 -22.64 -8.89
C GLY A 318 -4.12 -21.60 -9.18
N SER A 319 -4.23 -20.39 -8.62
CA SER A 319 -3.21 -19.33 -8.73
C SER A 319 -1.99 -19.65 -7.87
N VAL A 320 -2.19 -20.25 -6.70
CA VAL A 320 -1.13 -20.53 -5.72
C VAL A 320 -0.63 -21.96 -5.87
N GLN A 321 0.67 -22.11 -6.14
CA GLN A 321 1.32 -23.42 -6.27
C GLN A 321 2.09 -23.78 -5.00
N GLU A 322 1.53 -24.68 -4.18
CA GLU A 322 2.21 -25.19 -2.98
C GLU A 322 3.23 -26.30 -3.27
N LYS A 323 3.08 -26.99 -4.41
CA LYS A 323 3.90 -28.16 -4.77
C LYS A 323 4.34 -28.07 -6.22
N PHE A 324 5.64 -28.16 -6.42
CA PHE A 324 6.26 -28.19 -7.74
C PHE A 324 6.80 -29.58 -8.04
N LEU A 325 6.54 -30.08 -9.24
CA LEU A 325 7.18 -31.30 -9.73
C LEU A 325 8.62 -30.97 -10.11
N ILE A 326 9.58 -31.39 -9.29
CA ILE A 326 11.01 -31.12 -9.50
C ILE A 326 11.60 -32.08 -10.55
N ALA A 327 11.23 -33.34 -10.48
CA ALA A 327 11.66 -34.38 -11.42
C ALA A 327 10.62 -35.49 -11.49
N SER A 328 10.55 -36.17 -12.63
CA SER A 328 9.72 -37.36 -12.81
C SER A 328 10.59 -38.53 -13.28
N GLN A 329 10.14 -39.75 -13.02
CA GLN A 329 10.84 -40.99 -13.43
C GLN A 329 12.25 -41.14 -12.84
N VAL A 330 12.48 -40.60 -11.64
CA VAL A 330 13.76 -40.70 -10.93
C VAL A 330 13.94 -42.11 -10.37
N LYS A 331 15.13 -42.68 -10.55
CA LYS A 331 15.50 -43.96 -9.95
C LYS A 331 16.18 -43.73 -8.60
N ALA A 332 15.85 -44.58 -7.63
CA ALA A 332 16.38 -44.47 -6.28
C ALA A 332 16.45 -45.84 -5.61
N THR A 333 17.45 -46.04 -4.77
CA THR A 333 17.65 -47.26 -4.00
C THR A 333 17.21 -47.04 -2.55
N VAL A 334 16.47 -47.99 -1.98
CA VAL A 334 16.05 -47.94 -0.56
C VAL A 334 17.26 -48.25 0.31
N THR A 335 17.71 -47.29 1.11
CA THR A 335 18.90 -47.44 1.98
C THR A 335 18.55 -47.83 3.40
N LYS A 336 17.36 -47.48 3.89
CA LYS A 336 16.91 -47.80 5.24
C LYS A 336 15.40 -47.94 5.30
N VAL A 337 14.89 -49.03 5.87
CA VAL A 337 13.45 -49.23 6.10
C VAL A 337 13.14 -48.94 7.57
N ASP A 338 12.02 -48.26 7.85
CA ASP A 338 11.53 -48.07 9.21
C ASP A 338 10.96 -49.40 9.74
N PRO A 339 11.51 -49.96 10.82
CA PRO A 339 11.06 -51.25 11.35
C PRO A 339 9.65 -51.20 11.95
N LYS A 340 9.11 -50.00 12.26
CA LYS A 340 7.79 -49.81 12.86
C LYS A 340 6.71 -49.52 11.83
N GLN A 341 7.08 -49.04 10.64
CA GLN A 341 6.13 -48.64 9.61
C GLN A 341 6.52 -49.27 8.26
N PRO A 342 5.82 -50.33 7.82
CA PRO A 342 6.06 -50.88 6.50
C PRO A 342 5.81 -49.79 5.45
N PHE A 343 6.67 -49.75 4.42
CA PHE A 343 6.66 -48.77 3.32
C PHE A 343 7.15 -47.35 3.66
N ILE A 344 7.72 -47.13 4.84
CA ILE A 344 8.41 -45.88 5.18
C ILE A 344 9.91 -46.17 5.30
N GLY A 345 10.74 -45.33 4.67
CA GLY A 345 12.17 -45.53 4.62
C GLY A 345 12.91 -44.36 3.96
N MET A 346 14.23 -44.38 4.06
CA MET A 346 15.11 -43.46 3.35
C MET A 346 15.48 -44.07 2.00
N MET A 347 15.43 -43.25 0.96
CA MET A 347 15.85 -43.61 -0.39
C MET A 347 16.98 -42.67 -0.82
N GLU A 348 17.97 -43.22 -1.51
CA GLU A 348 19.06 -42.47 -2.12
C GLU A 348 18.89 -42.48 -3.64
N LEU A 349 18.93 -41.31 -4.27
CA LEU A 349 18.76 -41.19 -5.72
C LEU A 349 20.00 -41.75 -6.43
N GLU A 350 19.79 -42.50 -7.51
CA GLU A 350 20.91 -43.08 -8.29
C GLU A 350 21.74 -41.99 -8.97
N GLU A 351 21.08 -40.90 -9.40
CA GLU A 351 21.72 -39.72 -9.98
C GLU A 351 21.38 -38.49 -9.13
N PRO A 352 22.37 -37.64 -8.80
CA PRO A 352 22.12 -36.43 -8.03
C PRO A 352 21.29 -35.44 -8.86
N LEU A 353 20.14 -35.02 -8.32
CA LEU A 353 19.32 -33.98 -8.92
C LEU A 353 19.98 -32.62 -8.71
N THR A 354 20.40 -31.97 -9.80
CA THR A 354 20.84 -30.58 -9.76
C THR A 354 19.60 -29.68 -9.77
N ILE A 355 19.07 -29.39 -8.59
CA ILE A 355 17.93 -28.49 -8.46
C ILE A 355 18.47 -27.06 -8.52
N GLN A 356 18.06 -26.26 -9.51
CA GLN A 356 18.22 -24.80 -9.45
C GLN A 356 17.31 -24.27 -8.33
N SER A 357 17.80 -24.35 -7.10
CA SER A 357 16.97 -24.41 -5.90
C SER A 357 16.33 -23.08 -5.53
N ALA A 358 17.00 -21.95 -5.74
CA ALA A 358 16.50 -20.66 -5.29
C ALA A 358 15.31 -20.17 -6.14
N ASN A 359 15.44 -20.21 -7.46
CA ASN A 359 14.43 -19.69 -8.39
C ASN A 359 13.11 -20.47 -8.36
N LEU A 360 13.19 -21.79 -8.16
CA LEU A 360 12.00 -22.65 -8.06
C LEU A 360 11.35 -22.58 -6.68
N ARG A 361 12.13 -22.28 -5.64
CA ARG A 361 11.64 -22.21 -4.26
C ARG A 361 10.99 -20.87 -3.92
N HIS A 362 11.40 -19.80 -4.59
CA HIS A 362 10.95 -18.43 -4.32
C HIS A 362 10.46 -17.73 -5.60
N PRO A 363 9.37 -18.23 -6.20
CA PRO A 363 8.85 -17.70 -7.46
C PRO A 363 8.46 -16.22 -7.38
N LEU A 364 7.99 -15.71 -6.23
CA LEU A 364 7.60 -14.31 -6.08
C LEU A 364 8.81 -13.38 -6.00
N VAL A 365 9.86 -13.79 -5.30
CA VAL A 365 11.13 -13.03 -5.29
C VAL A 365 11.70 -12.98 -6.70
N LYS A 366 11.70 -14.09 -7.43
CA LYS A 366 12.11 -14.10 -8.83
C LYS A 366 11.27 -13.15 -9.68
N LYS A 367 9.94 -13.23 -9.57
CA LYS A 367 8.99 -12.36 -10.32
C LYS A 367 9.22 -10.88 -10.00
N LEU A 368 9.53 -10.55 -8.75
CA LEU A 368 9.88 -9.19 -8.33
C LEU A 368 11.17 -8.73 -9.02
N LEU A 369 12.24 -9.52 -8.97
CA LEU A 369 13.52 -9.17 -9.62
C LEU A 369 13.35 -9.03 -11.13
N ASP A 370 12.64 -9.96 -11.77
CA ASP A 370 12.34 -9.88 -13.21
C ASP A 370 11.53 -8.62 -13.56
N ALA A 371 10.59 -8.22 -12.71
CA ALA A 371 9.81 -7.01 -12.92
C ALA A 371 10.63 -5.72 -12.73
N ILE A 372 11.59 -5.71 -11.80
CA ILE A 372 12.49 -4.57 -11.61
C ILE A 372 13.43 -4.45 -12.81
N SER A 373 14.05 -5.54 -13.24
CA SER A 373 14.89 -5.57 -14.45
C SER A 373 14.16 -5.16 -15.72
N ALA A 374 12.85 -5.38 -15.78
CA ALA A 374 12.00 -4.92 -16.88
C ALA A 374 11.66 -3.41 -16.81
N GLY A 375 12.07 -2.70 -15.75
CA GLY A 375 11.81 -1.28 -15.54
C GLY A 375 10.45 -0.95 -14.93
N ASN A 376 9.71 -1.94 -14.42
CA ASN A 376 8.33 -1.73 -13.93
C ASN A 376 8.24 -0.92 -12.63
N TYR A 377 9.37 -0.61 -11.99
CA TYR A 377 9.45 0.11 -10.71
C TYR A 377 10.36 1.35 -10.80
N GLY A 378 10.71 1.78 -12.01
CA GLY A 378 11.73 2.81 -12.25
C GLY A 378 13.14 2.34 -11.86
N ASP A 379 14.02 3.31 -11.61
CA ASP A 379 15.44 3.08 -11.31
C ASP A 379 15.71 2.59 -9.88
N GLU A 380 14.75 2.72 -8.96
CA GLU A 380 14.99 2.45 -7.54
C GLU A 380 13.71 2.01 -6.84
N ILE A 381 13.75 0.86 -6.15
CA ILE A 381 12.65 0.38 -5.29
C ILE A 381 13.10 0.28 -3.84
N THR A 382 12.26 0.76 -2.92
CA THR A 382 12.50 0.63 -1.48
C THR A 382 11.74 -0.56 -0.92
N PHE A 383 12.45 -1.46 -0.23
CA PHE A 383 11.81 -2.55 0.48
C PHE A 383 11.28 -2.08 1.84
N HIS A 384 9.97 -2.17 2.04
CA HIS A 384 9.35 -1.91 3.33
C HIS A 384 9.54 -3.09 4.30
N ASP A 385 9.24 -2.87 5.60
CA ASP A 385 9.40 -3.67 6.84
C ASP A 385 8.97 -5.17 6.84
N VAL A 386 9.10 -5.85 5.71
CA VAL A 386 8.49 -7.13 5.39
C VAL A 386 9.52 -8.25 5.30
N LEU A 387 10.79 -7.90 5.07
CA LEU A 387 11.86 -8.89 4.98
C LEU A 387 12.38 -9.20 6.38
N GLY A 388 12.16 -10.44 6.82
CA GLY A 388 12.96 -11.02 7.89
C GLY A 388 14.42 -11.17 7.45
N GLU A 389 15.32 -11.49 8.38
CA GLU A 389 16.74 -11.64 8.05
C GLU A 389 16.97 -12.70 6.96
N ILE A 390 16.25 -13.81 7.04
CA ILE A 390 16.32 -14.93 6.09
C ILE A 390 15.91 -14.47 4.69
N ASP A 391 14.83 -13.70 4.56
CA ASP A 391 14.35 -13.21 3.27
C ASP A 391 15.32 -12.19 2.67
N SER A 392 15.88 -11.34 3.53
CA SER A 392 16.87 -10.36 3.14
C SER A 392 18.13 -11.03 2.58
N GLN A 393 18.62 -12.10 3.24
CA GLN A 393 19.74 -12.90 2.73
C GLN A 393 19.41 -13.60 1.42
N LEU A 394 18.19 -14.14 1.28
CA LEU A 394 17.72 -14.76 0.05
C LEU A 394 17.72 -13.76 -1.11
N VAL A 395 17.07 -12.60 -0.94
CA VAL A 395 16.99 -11.55 -1.97
C VAL A 395 18.39 -11.11 -2.36
N VAL A 396 19.26 -10.83 -1.38
CA VAL A 396 20.67 -10.49 -1.66
C VAL A 396 21.37 -11.58 -2.46
N SER A 397 21.16 -12.86 -2.14
CA SER A 397 21.78 -13.96 -2.90
C SER A 397 21.28 -14.02 -4.34
N MET A 398 19.99 -13.77 -4.56
CA MET A 398 19.38 -13.77 -5.89
C MET A 398 19.80 -12.55 -6.71
N VAL A 399 19.88 -11.36 -6.10
CA VAL A 399 20.44 -10.15 -6.73
C VAL A 399 21.89 -10.36 -7.11
N LYS A 400 22.75 -10.89 -6.22
CA LYS A 400 24.16 -11.17 -6.53
C LYS A 400 24.37 -12.22 -7.63
N SER A 401 23.38 -13.03 -7.93
CA SER A 401 23.42 -13.98 -9.05
C SER A 401 23.06 -13.34 -10.40
N ARG A 402 22.74 -12.05 -10.38
CA ARG A 402 22.36 -11.24 -11.53
C ARG A 402 23.38 -10.12 -11.72
N ASP A 403 23.65 -9.80 -12.98
CA ASP A 403 24.60 -8.75 -13.34
C ASP A 403 23.91 -7.40 -13.59
N ASP A 404 22.57 -7.39 -13.62
CA ASP A 404 21.74 -6.24 -13.99
C ASP A 404 21.15 -5.48 -12.79
N LEU A 405 21.37 -5.94 -11.56
CA LEU A 405 20.76 -5.37 -10.35
C LEU A 405 21.79 -5.17 -9.24
N ASP A 406 21.66 -4.06 -8.52
CA ASP A 406 22.50 -3.68 -7.38
C ASP A 406 21.67 -3.57 -6.09
N TRP A 407 22.19 -4.17 -5.01
CA TRP A 407 21.57 -4.10 -3.69
C TRP A 407 22.25 -3.03 -2.83
N LEU A 408 21.55 -1.92 -2.57
CA LEU A 408 22.07 -0.76 -1.85
C LEU A 408 21.47 -0.64 -0.43
N TYR A 409 22.33 -0.32 0.53
CA TYR A 409 21.90 0.05 1.87
C TYR A 409 21.57 1.55 1.92
N VAL A 410 20.43 1.90 2.54
CA VAL A 410 20.06 3.30 2.77
C VAL A 410 20.33 3.64 4.23
N PRO A 411 21.34 4.45 4.53
CA PRO A 411 21.56 4.92 5.89
C PRO A 411 20.43 5.85 6.30
N VAL A 412 19.73 5.53 7.39
CA VAL A 412 18.81 6.48 8.04
C VAL A 412 19.65 7.44 8.87
N SER A 413 19.41 8.75 8.70
CA SER A 413 20.21 9.78 9.34
C SER A 413 20.24 9.59 10.86
N GLY A 414 21.43 9.33 11.40
CA GLY A 414 21.68 9.15 12.83
C GLY A 414 21.90 7.71 13.30
N ASP A 415 21.75 6.72 12.41
CA ASP A 415 22.00 5.31 12.74
C ASP A 415 23.24 4.78 12.00
N ASN A 416 24.26 4.36 12.74
CA ASN A 416 25.51 3.81 12.19
C ASN A 416 25.44 2.28 11.99
N ALA A 417 24.32 1.65 12.37
CA ALA A 417 24.10 0.22 12.19
C ALA A 417 23.38 -0.06 10.87
N GLU A 418 23.78 -1.11 10.15
CA GLU A 418 23.06 -1.64 9.00
C GLU A 418 21.70 -2.19 9.47
N HIS A 419 20.64 -1.37 9.42
CA HIS A 419 19.32 -1.83 9.78
C HIS A 419 18.74 -2.68 8.62
N PRO A 420 18.27 -3.91 8.85
CA PRO A 420 17.75 -4.77 7.78
C PRO A 420 16.53 -4.19 7.02
N HIS A 421 15.92 -3.12 7.55
CA HIS A 421 14.69 -2.51 7.03
C HIS A 421 14.92 -1.31 6.11
N ASN A 422 16.17 -0.86 5.91
CA ASN A 422 16.48 0.29 5.06
C ASN A 422 17.32 -0.13 3.86
N ARG A 423 16.69 -0.86 2.93
CA ARG A 423 17.37 -1.41 1.76
C ARG A 423 16.65 -1.00 0.48
N LYS A 424 17.44 -0.67 -0.53
CA LYS A 424 16.98 -0.30 -1.86
C LYS A 424 17.62 -1.19 -2.89
N LEU A 425 16.90 -1.45 -3.95
CA LEU A 425 17.39 -2.22 -5.09
C LEU A 425 17.33 -1.31 -6.31
N ARG A 426 18.45 -1.26 -7.02
CA ARG A 426 18.67 -0.49 -8.24
C ARG A 426 18.91 -1.42 -9.41
#